data_AF-A0A7I8VA38-F1
#
_entry.id   AF-A0A7I8VA38-F1
#
_cell.length_a   1.000
_cell.length_b   1.000
_cell.length_c   1.000
_cell.angle_alpha   90.00
_cell.angle_beta   90.00
_cell.angle_gamma   90.00
#
_symmetry.space_group_name_H-M   'P 1'
#
loop_
_entity.id
_entity.type
_entity.pdbx_description
1 polymer ?
#
loop_
_entity_poly.entity_id
_entity_poly.type
_entity_poly.pdbx_seq_one_letter_code
_entity_poly.pdbx_strand_id
1 'polypeptide(L)'
;MMKVLVHFFTFIAILQLSSTFQTPTETFQHELILKTPDIYKVFWKYNEVDITFEVHVKTKGWIGFGISPNGGMAGSDMILAWFANGKPVLEDRHAIGEQEPLLDEKQDWKLLLGKETDDYTVMKFRRKLITCDENDRIITGNSTMRLIWAYNDIKPSEKIIKHGTNNKGTKSVSLINLAKTINQEERLKDTFTYDIRNSNFSLPHDRDTFYRCEIFKIPPMIEKHHVISAKAILDEKHSQILHHILVYSCHHAVDDSHVGISYECYNNETNMADHLNGCDTVIFAWAVGGEQEFFPEDVGFPLGGSDKPLYVRMETHYDNPFGVKNVIDQSGVKLWLTKKLKKYDQAVLEVGHTVGPYQIIPPKTEEFITLGHCSEECLNEAFKENKLEEVKIFSVMLHAHLKGVKMRLRHYRGDEEIEPITYDDSYDFNYQDYKLMKPMKVLKKGDRLTLECYYNTKTDSETIQGGLSTRDEMCLAYIRYYPKISLAHCQSNPNMEKISTAYKSIKEKGWTKELKVEYQEFVKKPEFVAVCTGNAKTFPINEKTIKLPKVKKNYLPPDFCKLITPSSSSTIHPSVTLFVTLFSYYSYVIY
;
A
#
# COMPACT_ATOMS: atom_id res chain seq x y z
N MET A 1 -43.14 45.43 46.91
CA MET A 1 -42.04 44.42 46.87
C MET A 1 -42.72 43.05 46.85
N MET A 2 -42.45 42.09 45.97
CA MET A 2 -41.46 41.96 44.90
C MET A 2 -42.05 40.98 43.87
N LYS A 3 -41.97 41.33 42.59
CA LYS A 3 -42.52 40.58 41.45
C LYS A 3 -41.70 39.32 41.18
N VAL A 4 -42.38 38.21 40.90
CA VAL A 4 -41.79 36.96 40.41
C VAL A 4 -41.38 37.17 38.95
N LEU A 5 -40.08 37.04 38.65
CA LEU A 5 -39.53 37.03 37.30
C LEU A 5 -39.52 35.58 36.79
N VAL A 6 -40.30 35.30 35.75
CA VAL A 6 -40.20 34.07 34.95
C VAL A 6 -39.28 34.39 33.77
N HIS A 7 -38.09 33.79 33.73
CA HIS A 7 -37.19 33.83 32.58
C HIS A 7 -37.62 32.76 31.56
N PHE A 8 -38.11 33.19 30.40
CA PHE A 8 -38.23 32.35 29.21
C PHE A 8 -36.85 32.20 28.57
N PHE A 9 -36.28 31.00 28.56
CA PHE A 9 -35.14 30.66 27.70
C PHE A 9 -35.68 30.19 26.35
N THR A 10 -35.53 31.02 25.33
CA THR A 10 -35.72 30.64 23.92
C THR A 10 -34.51 29.79 23.47
N PHE A 11 -34.74 28.50 23.25
CA PHE A 11 -33.78 27.62 22.56
C PHE A 11 -33.78 27.98 21.07
N ILE A 12 -32.75 28.71 20.62
CA ILE A 12 -32.45 28.84 19.18
C ILE A 12 -31.67 27.59 18.79
N ALA A 13 -32.35 26.64 18.15
CA ALA A 13 -31.71 25.52 17.47
C ALA A 13 -30.98 26.07 16.23
N ILE A 14 -29.66 26.23 16.33
CA ILE A 14 -28.81 26.45 15.16
C ILE A 14 -28.75 25.12 14.41
N LEU A 15 -29.60 24.95 13.39
CA LEU A 15 -29.40 23.91 12.38
C LEU A 15 -28.09 24.24 11.66
N GLN A 16 -27.00 23.57 12.04
CA GLN A 16 -25.87 23.42 11.14
C GLN A 16 -26.36 22.58 9.97
N LEU A 17 -26.65 23.24 8.84
CA LEU A 17 -26.76 22.59 7.54
C LEU A 17 -25.39 21.99 7.22
N SER A 18 -25.14 20.77 7.68
CA SER A 18 -24.10 19.94 7.10
C SER A 18 -24.46 19.77 5.63
N SER A 19 -23.62 20.31 4.75
CA SER A 19 -23.58 19.99 3.32
C SER A 19 -23.51 18.47 3.18
N THR A 20 -24.65 17.80 3.06
CA THR A 20 -24.67 16.37 2.80
C THR A 20 -24.46 16.21 1.30
N PHE A 21 -23.34 15.59 0.91
CA PHE A 21 -23.10 15.21 -0.48
C PHE A 21 -24.34 14.54 -1.05
N GLN A 22 -24.63 14.80 -2.33
CA GLN A 22 -25.68 14.09 -3.02
C GLN A 22 -25.44 12.58 -2.89
N THR A 23 -26.47 11.84 -2.46
CA THR A 23 -26.38 10.39 -2.34
C THR A 23 -26.09 9.81 -3.73
N PRO A 24 -25.16 8.83 -3.85
CA PRO A 24 -24.92 8.19 -5.13
C PRO A 24 -26.21 7.53 -5.64
N THR A 25 -26.33 7.41 -6.95
CA THR A 25 -27.56 6.90 -7.56
C THR A 25 -27.81 5.40 -7.32
N GLU A 26 -26.82 4.70 -6.76
CA GLU A 26 -26.89 3.31 -6.32
C GLU A 26 -25.80 3.03 -5.25
N THR A 27 -25.77 1.81 -4.73
CA THR A 27 -24.72 1.40 -3.79
C THR A 27 -23.38 1.20 -4.51
N PHE A 28 -22.34 1.81 -3.96
CA PHE A 28 -20.95 1.65 -4.38
C PHE A 28 -20.12 1.12 -3.21
N GLN A 29 -19.11 0.30 -3.53
CA GLN A 29 -18.19 -0.28 -2.55
C GLN A 29 -17.11 0.70 -2.11
N HIS A 30 -16.82 1.69 -2.96
CA HIS A 30 -15.75 2.66 -2.76
C HIS A 30 -16.25 4.08 -2.98
N GLU A 31 -15.65 5.01 -2.24
CA GLU A 31 -15.82 6.43 -2.41
C GLU A 31 -14.53 7.18 -2.08
N LEU A 32 -14.32 8.33 -2.71
CA LEU A 32 -13.20 9.21 -2.43
C LEU A 32 -13.56 10.66 -2.73
N ILE A 33 -13.25 11.57 -1.81
CA ILE A 33 -13.32 13.01 -2.04
C ILE A 33 -12.03 13.44 -2.73
N LEU A 34 -12.14 13.91 -3.97
CA LEU A 34 -11.04 14.39 -4.79
C LEU A 34 -10.73 15.88 -4.52
N LYS A 35 -11.76 16.68 -4.18
CA LYS A 35 -11.60 18.10 -3.81
C LYS A 35 -12.54 18.52 -2.70
N THR A 36 -11.97 19.14 -1.66
CA THR A 36 -12.68 19.68 -0.49
C THR A 36 -12.88 21.21 -0.56
N PRO A 37 -13.83 21.75 0.24
CA PRO A 37 -14.95 21.02 0.83
C PRO A 37 -16.00 20.75 -0.25
N ASP A 38 -16.35 19.48 -0.44
CA ASP A 38 -17.46 19.00 -1.27
C ASP A 38 -17.55 19.52 -2.72
N ILE A 39 -16.43 19.61 -3.43
CA ILE A 39 -16.41 20.09 -4.82
C ILE A 39 -16.42 18.92 -5.81
N TYR A 40 -15.64 17.87 -5.54
CA TYR A 40 -15.49 16.74 -6.46
C TYR A 40 -15.36 15.46 -5.65
N LYS A 41 -16.32 14.54 -5.83
CA LYS A 41 -16.30 13.21 -5.20
C LYS A 41 -16.54 12.15 -6.26
N VAL A 42 -15.86 11.01 -6.10
CA VAL A 42 -16.02 9.84 -6.95
C VAL A 42 -16.48 8.66 -6.11
N PHE A 43 -17.34 7.84 -6.70
CA PHE A 43 -17.76 6.54 -6.21
C PHE A 43 -17.43 5.51 -7.26
N TRP A 44 -17.05 4.30 -6.85
CA TRP A 44 -16.85 3.22 -7.81
C TRP A 44 -17.13 1.84 -7.25
N LYS A 45 -17.41 0.94 -8.19
CA LYS A 45 -17.58 -0.50 -7.99
C LYS A 45 -17.05 -1.22 -9.21
N TYR A 46 -16.63 -2.46 -9.02
CA TYR A 46 -16.08 -3.26 -10.11
C TYR A 46 -16.60 -4.70 -10.04
N ASN A 47 -16.45 -5.40 -11.15
CA ASN A 47 -16.51 -6.85 -11.23
C ASN A 47 -15.26 -7.35 -11.97
N GLU A 48 -15.25 -8.61 -12.41
CA GLU A 48 -14.08 -9.21 -13.08
C GLU A 48 -13.79 -8.62 -14.47
N VAL A 49 -14.72 -7.87 -15.06
CA VAL A 49 -14.65 -7.37 -16.44
C VAL A 49 -14.64 -5.84 -16.49
N ASP A 50 -15.50 -5.19 -15.71
CA ASP A 50 -15.80 -3.76 -15.79
C ASP A 50 -15.61 -3.06 -14.45
N ILE A 51 -15.24 -1.78 -14.54
CA ILE A 51 -15.37 -0.81 -13.44
C ILE A 51 -16.42 0.23 -13.82
N THR A 52 -17.25 0.62 -12.85
CA THR A 52 -18.24 1.69 -12.99
C THR A 52 -17.93 2.80 -12.00
N PHE A 53 -17.79 4.01 -12.52
CA PHE A 53 -17.57 5.21 -11.73
C PHE A 53 -18.82 6.08 -11.75
N GLU A 54 -19.05 6.80 -10.66
CA GLU A 54 -19.98 7.90 -10.57
C GLU A 54 -19.27 9.10 -9.94
N VAL A 55 -19.22 10.22 -10.65
CA VAL A 55 -18.61 11.47 -10.18
C VAL A 55 -19.68 12.51 -9.91
N HIS A 56 -19.54 13.19 -8.79
CA HIS A 56 -20.39 14.30 -8.37
C HIS A 56 -19.50 15.54 -8.29
N VAL A 57 -19.77 16.52 -9.14
CA VAL A 57 -18.92 17.72 -9.26
C VAL A 57 -19.76 18.97 -9.14
N LYS A 58 -19.36 19.90 -8.27
CA LYS A 58 -20.03 21.18 -8.05
C LYS A 58 -19.72 22.15 -9.19
N THR A 59 -20.35 21.91 -10.34
CA THR A 59 -20.18 22.70 -11.56
C THR A 59 -21.33 22.49 -12.53
N LYS A 60 -21.56 23.48 -13.41
CA LYS A 60 -22.42 23.37 -14.60
C LYS A 60 -21.64 23.41 -15.91
N GLY A 61 -20.30 23.45 -15.87
CA GLY A 61 -19.51 23.44 -17.10
C GLY A 61 -19.13 22.02 -17.50
N TRP A 62 -17.83 21.74 -17.58
CA TRP A 62 -17.31 20.42 -17.93
C TRP A 62 -16.56 19.77 -16.77
N ILE A 63 -16.55 18.44 -16.81
CA ILE A 63 -15.87 17.54 -15.87
C ILE A 63 -14.81 16.75 -16.65
N GLY A 64 -13.59 16.76 -16.14
CA GLY A 64 -12.51 15.86 -16.54
C GLY A 64 -12.26 14.82 -15.45
N PHE A 65 -12.11 13.56 -15.84
CA PHE A 65 -11.78 12.45 -14.95
C PHE A 65 -10.92 11.43 -15.70
N GLY A 66 -9.91 10.84 -15.09
CA GLY A 66 -9.11 9.83 -15.77
C GLY A 66 -8.13 9.11 -14.87
N ILE A 67 -7.39 8.20 -15.49
CA ILE A 67 -6.36 7.37 -14.88
C ILE A 67 -5.02 7.76 -15.48
N SER A 68 -4.08 8.12 -14.62
CA SER A 68 -2.75 8.59 -15.00
C SER A 68 -1.65 7.62 -14.58
N PRO A 69 -0.58 7.47 -15.38
CA PRO A 69 0.60 6.70 -14.95
C PRO A 69 1.31 7.34 -13.76
N ASN A 70 1.36 8.67 -13.69
CA ASN A 70 2.23 9.40 -12.76
C ASN A 70 1.53 10.57 -12.04
N GLY A 71 0.21 10.72 -12.25
CA GLY A 71 -0.59 11.81 -11.69
C GLY A 71 -0.58 13.10 -12.52
N GLY A 72 0.23 13.17 -13.58
CA GLY A 72 0.22 14.24 -14.58
C GLY A 72 -0.70 13.91 -15.77
N MET A 73 -0.86 14.86 -16.70
CA MET A 73 -1.69 14.64 -17.89
C MET A 73 -1.06 13.66 -18.89
N ALA A 74 0.25 13.72 -19.11
CA ALA A 74 0.92 12.93 -20.13
C ALA A 74 0.72 11.41 -19.95
N GLY A 75 0.24 10.76 -21.01
CA GLY A 75 -0.12 9.35 -21.06
C GLY A 75 -1.46 9.00 -20.39
N SER A 76 -2.25 9.97 -19.92
CA SER A 76 -3.47 9.63 -19.18
C SER A 76 -4.63 9.23 -20.09
N ASP A 77 -5.39 8.25 -19.62
CA ASP A 77 -6.64 7.72 -20.18
C ASP A 77 -7.80 8.40 -19.44
N MET A 78 -8.67 9.12 -20.15
CA MET A 78 -9.59 10.06 -19.51
C MET A 78 -10.90 10.28 -20.26
N ILE A 79 -11.87 10.82 -19.53
CA ILE A 79 -13.12 11.32 -20.08
C ILE A 79 -13.22 12.83 -19.91
N LEU A 80 -13.90 13.45 -20.86
CA LEU A 80 -14.49 14.77 -20.70
C LEU A 80 -16.01 14.64 -20.77
N ALA A 81 -16.72 15.19 -19.79
CA ALA A 81 -18.18 15.09 -19.73
C ALA A 81 -18.83 16.43 -19.36
N TRP A 82 -19.96 16.74 -19.99
CA TRP A 82 -20.75 17.96 -19.75
C TRP A 82 -22.19 17.78 -20.23
N PHE A 83 -23.04 18.79 -20.00
CA PHE A 83 -24.38 18.83 -20.56
C PHE A 83 -24.47 19.76 -21.77
N ALA A 84 -24.80 19.23 -22.94
CA ALA A 84 -25.08 19.99 -24.16
C ALA A 84 -26.58 19.90 -24.48
N ASN A 85 -27.25 21.05 -24.62
CA ASN A 85 -28.68 21.12 -24.96
C ASN A 85 -29.57 20.25 -24.06
N GLY A 86 -29.28 20.23 -22.75
CA GLY A 86 -30.02 19.45 -21.76
C GLY A 86 -29.74 17.93 -21.77
N LYS A 87 -28.78 17.45 -22.57
CA LYS A 87 -28.37 16.05 -22.62
C LYS A 87 -26.94 15.86 -22.13
N PRO A 88 -26.64 14.80 -21.37
CA PRO A 88 -25.27 14.50 -21.00
C PRO A 88 -24.47 14.02 -22.22
N VAL A 89 -23.26 14.52 -22.32
CA VAL A 89 -22.25 14.14 -23.31
C VAL A 89 -21.03 13.66 -22.56
N LEU A 90 -20.41 12.60 -23.08
CA LEU A 90 -19.12 12.08 -22.63
C LEU A 90 -18.28 11.79 -23.86
N GLU A 91 -17.06 12.28 -23.85
CA GLU A 91 -16.02 11.96 -24.82
C GLU A 91 -14.91 11.19 -24.10
N ASP A 92 -14.54 10.07 -24.68
CA ASP A 92 -13.32 9.35 -24.33
C ASP A 92 -12.12 10.01 -25.03
N ARG A 93 -11.09 10.30 -24.25
CA ARG A 93 -9.92 11.08 -24.66
C ARG A 93 -8.65 10.53 -24.02
N HIS A 94 -7.51 10.73 -24.69
CA HIS A 94 -6.19 10.47 -24.09
C HIS A 94 -5.30 11.71 -24.16
N ALA A 95 -4.46 11.89 -23.14
CA ALA A 95 -3.59 13.06 -23.04
C ALA A 95 -2.14 12.69 -23.36
N ILE A 96 -1.53 13.38 -24.32
CA ILE A 96 -0.09 13.19 -24.68
C ILE A 96 0.85 14.16 -23.94
N GLY A 97 0.31 15.13 -23.21
CA GLY A 97 1.06 16.19 -22.52
C GLY A 97 0.14 17.19 -21.83
N GLU A 98 0.68 18.34 -21.40
CA GLU A 98 -0.09 19.42 -20.79
C GLU A 98 -0.81 20.30 -21.83
N GLN A 99 -1.64 19.66 -22.66
CA GLN A 99 -2.42 20.29 -23.72
C GLN A 99 -3.85 19.74 -23.72
N GLU A 100 -4.71 20.23 -24.63
CA GLU A 100 -6.03 19.64 -24.82
C GLU A 100 -5.89 18.13 -25.15
N PRO A 101 -6.53 17.23 -24.36
CA PRO A 101 -6.51 15.80 -24.62
C PRO A 101 -7.12 15.49 -25.99
N LEU A 102 -6.53 14.53 -26.70
CA LEU A 102 -6.99 14.11 -28.02
C LEU A 102 -8.23 13.22 -27.87
N LEU A 103 -9.18 13.35 -28.79
CA LEU A 103 -10.31 12.42 -28.86
C LEU A 103 -9.79 11.01 -29.18
N ASP A 104 -10.24 10.01 -28.43
CA ASP A 104 -9.83 8.64 -28.68
C ASP A 104 -10.55 8.05 -29.91
N GLU A 105 -9.81 7.30 -30.72
CA GLU A 105 -10.39 6.56 -31.86
C GLU A 105 -11.31 5.44 -31.37
N LYS A 106 -11.00 4.83 -30.22
CA LYS A 106 -11.85 3.84 -29.56
C LYS A 106 -12.46 4.45 -28.30
N GLN A 107 -13.78 4.55 -28.30
CA GLN A 107 -14.53 5.09 -27.16
C GLN A 107 -14.83 3.97 -26.17
N ASP A 108 -13.86 3.56 -25.37
CA ASP A 108 -13.94 2.49 -24.38
C ASP A 108 -14.71 2.89 -23.11
N TRP A 109 -14.72 4.19 -22.77
CA TRP A 109 -15.59 4.72 -21.72
C TRP A 109 -17.04 4.86 -22.21
N LYS A 110 -17.99 4.25 -21.49
CA LYS A 110 -19.41 4.25 -21.82
C LYS A 110 -20.21 5.04 -20.80
N LEU A 111 -20.85 6.13 -21.24
CA LEU A 111 -21.80 6.89 -20.43
C LEU A 111 -23.03 6.03 -20.09
N LEU A 112 -23.39 5.98 -18.81
CA LEU A 112 -24.56 5.25 -18.32
C LEU A 112 -25.67 6.19 -17.87
N LEU A 113 -25.30 7.30 -17.20
CA LEU A 113 -26.24 8.28 -16.67
C LEU A 113 -25.56 9.65 -16.57
N GLY A 114 -26.33 10.69 -16.82
CA GLY A 114 -25.96 12.06 -16.43
C GLY A 114 -27.15 12.76 -15.79
N LYS A 115 -26.90 13.54 -14.75
CA LYS A 115 -27.90 14.38 -14.08
C LYS A 115 -27.28 15.73 -13.73
N GLU A 116 -27.87 16.82 -14.19
CA GLU A 116 -27.50 18.19 -13.82
C GLU A 116 -28.56 18.70 -12.82
N THR A 117 -28.10 19.28 -11.71
CA THR A 117 -28.93 19.96 -10.69
C THR A 117 -28.55 21.44 -10.63
N ASP A 118 -29.11 22.19 -9.69
CA ASP A 118 -28.81 23.62 -9.55
C ASP A 118 -27.33 23.89 -9.19
N ASP A 119 -26.65 22.96 -8.52
CA ASP A 119 -25.27 23.14 -8.06
C ASP A 119 -24.31 22.04 -8.53
N TYR A 120 -24.81 20.88 -8.94
CA TYR A 120 -23.98 19.71 -9.25
C TYR A 120 -24.28 19.11 -10.61
N THR A 121 -23.23 18.63 -11.26
CA THR A 121 -23.30 17.68 -12.36
C THR A 121 -22.85 16.31 -11.87
N VAL A 122 -23.71 15.32 -12.05
CA VAL A 122 -23.47 13.91 -11.75
C VAL A 122 -23.31 13.16 -13.06
N MET A 123 -22.19 12.46 -13.22
CA MET A 123 -21.91 11.61 -14.38
C MET A 123 -21.57 10.21 -13.92
N LYS A 124 -22.22 9.20 -14.51
CA LYS A 124 -21.92 7.79 -14.29
C LYS A 124 -21.49 7.14 -15.60
N PHE A 125 -20.37 6.45 -15.56
CA PHE A 125 -19.79 5.82 -16.74
C PHE A 125 -19.09 4.51 -16.36
N ARG A 126 -18.89 3.65 -17.36
CA ARG A 126 -18.28 2.35 -17.21
C ARG A 126 -17.15 2.17 -18.21
N ARG A 127 -16.10 1.45 -17.81
CA ARG A 127 -15.00 1.04 -18.67
C ARG A 127 -14.59 -0.39 -18.31
N LYS A 128 -14.10 -1.15 -19.29
CA LYS A 128 -13.47 -2.45 -19.02
C LYS A 128 -12.20 -2.28 -18.19
N LEU A 129 -11.83 -3.28 -17.40
CA LEU A 129 -10.54 -3.29 -16.70
C LEU A 129 -9.37 -3.38 -17.67
N ILE A 130 -9.57 -4.11 -18.77
CA ILE A 130 -8.63 -4.28 -19.89
C ILE A 130 -9.38 -3.99 -21.19
N THR A 131 -8.97 -2.97 -21.92
CA THR A 131 -9.61 -2.53 -23.17
C THR A 131 -8.88 -3.01 -24.42
N CYS A 132 -7.58 -3.30 -24.29
CA CYS A 132 -6.69 -3.59 -25.43
C CYS A 132 -6.58 -2.44 -26.43
N ASP A 133 -6.79 -1.23 -25.94
CA ASP A 133 -6.37 0.01 -26.58
C ASP A 133 -4.97 0.41 -26.07
N GLU A 134 -4.13 0.92 -26.96
CA GLU A 134 -2.76 1.34 -26.65
C GLU A 134 -2.72 2.70 -25.92
N ASN A 135 -3.77 3.51 -26.06
CA ASN A 135 -3.92 4.80 -25.38
C ASN A 135 -4.46 4.66 -23.95
N ASP A 136 -4.93 3.46 -23.63
CA ASP A 136 -5.66 3.15 -22.41
C ASP A 136 -4.79 2.57 -21.29
N ARG A 137 -5.28 2.71 -20.06
CA ARG A 137 -4.61 2.19 -18.86
C ARG A 137 -5.25 0.89 -18.37
N ILE A 138 -4.46 -0.16 -18.25
CA ILE A 138 -4.90 -1.40 -17.59
C ILE A 138 -5.19 -1.10 -16.12
N ILE A 139 -6.40 -1.45 -15.67
CA ILE A 139 -6.79 -1.38 -14.27
C ILE A 139 -6.49 -2.72 -13.63
N THR A 140 -5.63 -2.72 -12.61
CA THR A 140 -5.19 -3.92 -11.89
C THR A 140 -5.34 -3.72 -10.38
N GLY A 141 -5.50 -4.80 -9.63
CA GLY A 141 -5.46 -4.78 -8.17
C GLY A 141 -4.05 -4.81 -7.57
N ASN A 142 -3.04 -5.03 -8.42
CA ASN A 142 -1.66 -5.11 -7.97
C ASN A 142 -0.97 -3.74 -7.95
N SER A 143 -1.13 -2.90 -8.97
CA SER A 143 -0.45 -1.59 -9.04
C SER A 143 -1.27 -0.45 -8.44
N THR A 144 -0.59 0.53 -7.87
CA THR A 144 -1.19 1.80 -7.45
C THR A 144 -1.68 2.56 -8.68
N MET A 145 -2.92 3.07 -8.61
CA MET A 145 -3.53 3.84 -9.69
C MET A 145 -3.66 5.30 -9.27
N ARG A 146 -3.53 6.23 -10.21
CA ARG A 146 -3.68 7.66 -9.93
C ARG A 146 -4.89 8.19 -10.66
N LEU A 147 -5.92 8.57 -9.90
CA LEU A 147 -7.07 9.29 -10.43
C LEU A 147 -6.66 10.75 -10.64
N ILE A 148 -6.75 11.22 -11.88
CA ILE A 148 -6.62 12.63 -12.21
C ILE A 148 -8.00 13.22 -12.48
N TRP A 149 -8.20 14.45 -12.08
CA TRP A 149 -9.48 15.11 -12.20
C TRP A 149 -9.28 16.59 -12.49
N ALA A 150 -10.25 17.17 -13.19
CA ALA A 150 -10.34 18.59 -13.42
C ALA A 150 -11.79 19.01 -13.66
N TYR A 151 -12.09 20.29 -13.55
CA TYR A 151 -13.39 20.82 -13.95
C TYR A 151 -13.31 22.30 -14.33
N ASN A 152 -14.35 22.79 -14.98
CA ASN A 152 -14.54 24.21 -15.24
C ASN A 152 -16.04 24.52 -15.21
N ASP A 153 -16.41 25.74 -14.79
CA ASP A 153 -17.80 26.19 -14.72
C ASP A 153 -18.37 26.64 -16.07
N ILE A 154 -17.54 26.71 -17.11
CA ILE A 154 -17.94 27.09 -18.46
C ILE A 154 -18.05 25.83 -19.34
N LYS A 155 -19.21 25.66 -19.97
CA LYS A 155 -19.46 24.55 -20.91
C LYS A 155 -18.55 24.66 -22.14
N PRO A 156 -18.09 23.53 -22.72
CA PRO A 156 -17.35 23.54 -23.98
C PRO A 156 -18.19 24.12 -25.12
N SER A 157 -17.55 24.86 -26.01
CA SER A 157 -18.14 25.32 -27.29
C SER A 157 -17.42 24.63 -28.46
N GLU A 158 -16.54 25.33 -29.17
CA GLU A 158 -15.68 24.76 -30.23
C GLU A 158 -14.34 24.25 -29.68
N LYS A 159 -13.89 24.79 -28.54
CA LYS A 159 -12.65 24.39 -27.84
C LYS A 159 -12.92 24.22 -26.36
N ILE A 160 -12.12 23.38 -25.73
CA ILE A 160 -12.18 23.18 -24.29
C ILE A 160 -11.42 24.32 -23.61
N ILE A 161 -12.13 25.08 -22.76
CA ILE A 161 -11.48 26.11 -21.93
C ILE A 161 -10.70 25.39 -20.84
N LYS A 162 -9.40 25.67 -20.76
CA LYS A 162 -8.50 25.11 -19.74
C LYS A 162 -9.05 25.33 -18.33
N HIS A 163 -8.97 24.31 -17.49
CA HIS A 163 -9.32 24.40 -16.07
C HIS A 163 -8.42 25.42 -15.33
N GLY A 164 -8.93 25.98 -14.24
CA GLY A 164 -8.12 26.80 -13.32
C GLY A 164 -6.99 26.00 -12.66
N THR A 165 -6.03 26.68 -12.04
CA THR A 165 -4.95 26.04 -11.26
C THR A 165 -5.47 25.27 -10.05
N ASN A 166 -6.58 25.71 -9.46
CA ASN A 166 -7.22 25.10 -8.30
C ASN A 166 -8.32 24.09 -8.64
N ASN A 167 -8.69 23.98 -9.92
CA ASN A 167 -9.78 23.14 -10.41
C ASN A 167 -9.24 21.84 -11.03
N LYS A 168 -8.12 21.33 -10.50
CA LYS A 168 -7.47 20.10 -10.94
C LYS A 168 -6.78 19.42 -9.77
N GLY A 169 -6.51 18.13 -9.90
CA GLY A 169 -5.70 17.41 -8.93
C GLY A 169 -5.48 15.95 -9.31
N THR A 170 -4.77 15.25 -8.43
CA THR A 170 -4.51 13.82 -8.53
C THR A 170 -4.63 13.16 -7.15
N LYS A 171 -5.06 11.89 -7.13
CA LYS A 171 -5.10 11.06 -5.93
C LYS A 171 -4.70 9.63 -6.26
N SER A 172 -3.75 9.09 -5.50
CA SER A 172 -3.35 7.69 -5.56
C SER A 172 -4.35 6.81 -4.83
N VAL A 173 -4.73 5.69 -5.44
CA VAL A 173 -5.76 4.76 -4.97
C VAL A 173 -5.48 3.33 -5.44
N SER A 174 -6.05 2.35 -4.74
CA SER A 174 -6.30 1.01 -5.27
C SER A 174 -7.73 0.93 -5.80
N LEU A 175 -7.89 0.87 -7.12
CA LEU A 175 -9.20 0.76 -7.76
C LEU A 175 -9.84 -0.61 -7.52
N ILE A 176 -9.03 -1.66 -7.44
CA ILE A 176 -9.47 -3.03 -7.16
C ILE A 176 -8.98 -3.41 -5.77
N ASN A 177 -9.68 -2.91 -4.74
CA ASN A 177 -9.40 -3.28 -3.35
C ASN A 177 -10.43 -4.31 -2.86
N LEU A 178 -10.00 -5.56 -2.73
CA LEU A 178 -10.84 -6.68 -2.28
C LEU A 178 -11.36 -6.50 -0.85
N ALA A 179 -10.62 -5.79 0.02
CA ALA A 179 -11.02 -5.56 1.40
C ALA A 179 -12.34 -4.76 1.50
N LYS A 180 -12.66 -3.94 0.49
CA LYS A 180 -13.91 -3.17 0.41
C LYS A 180 -15.12 -3.99 -0.04
N THR A 181 -14.91 -5.19 -0.56
CA THR A 181 -15.98 -6.13 -0.90
C THR A 181 -16.51 -6.91 0.30
N ILE A 182 -15.78 -6.85 1.42
CA ILE A 182 -16.12 -7.55 2.65
C ILE A 182 -17.26 -6.82 3.37
N ASN A 183 -18.30 -7.56 3.76
CA ASN A 183 -19.36 -7.03 4.63
C ASN A 183 -18.80 -6.76 6.04
N GLN A 184 -18.41 -5.51 6.29
CA GLN A 184 -17.72 -5.13 7.52
C GLN A 184 -18.61 -5.30 8.76
N GLU A 185 -19.90 -4.96 8.65
CA GLU A 185 -20.84 -5.05 9.78
C GLU A 185 -20.96 -6.49 10.28
N GLU A 186 -21.16 -7.44 9.35
CA GLU A 186 -21.26 -8.85 9.71
C GLU A 186 -19.93 -9.39 10.24
N ARG A 187 -18.80 -9.03 9.60
CA ARG A 187 -17.47 -9.51 10.01
C ARG A 187 -17.06 -9.03 11.39
N LEU A 188 -17.53 -7.87 11.82
CA LEU A 188 -17.13 -7.25 13.09
C LEU A 188 -18.17 -7.40 14.21
N LYS A 189 -19.32 -8.05 13.94
CA LYS A 189 -20.44 -8.20 14.87
C LYS A 189 -20.07 -8.78 16.24
N ASP A 190 -19.26 -9.84 16.27
CA ASP A 190 -18.85 -10.55 17.49
C ASP A 190 -17.40 -10.22 17.89
N THR A 191 -17.05 -8.93 17.83
CA THR A 191 -15.71 -8.44 18.18
C THR A 191 -15.75 -7.40 19.28
N PHE A 192 -14.64 -7.27 20.00
CA PHE A 192 -14.36 -6.12 20.85
C PHE A 192 -13.11 -5.42 20.32
N THR A 193 -12.95 -4.15 20.66
CA THR A 193 -11.85 -3.34 20.13
C THR A 193 -10.79 -3.04 21.18
N TYR A 194 -9.55 -2.95 20.75
CA TYR A 194 -8.43 -2.48 21.56
C TYR A 194 -7.67 -1.40 20.80
N ASP A 195 -7.60 -0.21 21.38
CA ASP A 195 -6.93 0.95 20.80
C ASP A 195 -5.58 1.13 21.48
N ILE A 196 -4.51 1.24 20.68
CA ILE A 196 -3.16 1.60 21.11
C ILE A 196 -2.91 2.99 20.55
N ARG A 197 -2.78 4.01 21.39
CA ARG A 197 -2.66 5.40 20.96
C ARG A 197 -1.44 6.07 21.55
N ASN A 198 -0.77 6.88 20.74
CA ASN A 198 0.32 7.73 21.19
C ASN A 198 -0.15 8.61 22.35
N SER A 199 0.67 8.69 23.41
CA SER A 199 0.49 9.71 24.45
C SER A 199 0.88 11.09 23.93
N ASN A 200 0.42 12.14 24.62
CA ASN A 200 0.74 13.52 24.24
C ASN A 200 2.26 13.74 24.21
N PHE A 201 2.77 14.03 23.02
CA PHE A 201 4.19 14.29 22.79
C PHE A 201 4.34 15.48 21.85
N SER A 202 5.27 16.37 22.18
CA SER A 202 5.64 17.47 21.30
C SER A 202 6.70 16.98 20.34
N LEU A 203 6.36 16.90 19.06
CA LEU A 203 7.31 16.48 18.03
C LEU A 203 8.50 17.46 17.91
N PRO A 204 9.74 16.96 17.76
CA PRO A 204 10.87 17.79 17.36
C PRO A 204 10.61 18.48 16.01
N HIS A 205 11.17 19.68 15.85
CA HIS A 205 11.03 20.50 14.64
C HIS A 205 12.40 20.92 14.06
N ASP A 206 13.47 20.35 14.61
CA ASP A 206 14.88 20.58 14.25
C ASP A 206 15.41 19.55 13.24
N ARG A 207 14.59 18.57 12.86
CA ARG A 207 14.95 17.47 11.96
C ARG A 207 13.76 17.07 11.10
N ASP A 208 14.07 16.55 9.92
CA ASP A 208 13.05 16.14 8.94
C ASP A 208 12.34 14.86 9.35
N THR A 209 13.03 13.93 10.02
CA THR A 209 12.50 12.60 10.35
C THR A 209 12.62 12.32 11.84
N PHE A 210 11.57 11.79 12.46
CA PHE A 210 11.57 11.35 13.85
C PHE A 210 10.84 10.02 14.04
N TYR A 211 11.51 9.05 14.66
CA TYR A 211 10.94 7.75 15.02
C TYR A 211 10.69 7.69 16.52
N ARG A 212 9.42 7.68 16.89
CA ARG A 212 8.98 7.61 18.28
C ARG A 212 8.62 6.18 18.65
N CYS A 213 9.20 5.66 19.72
CA CYS A 213 8.87 4.36 20.28
C CYS A 213 8.20 4.54 21.64
N GLU A 214 7.03 3.93 21.83
CA GLU A 214 6.33 3.91 23.11
C GLU A 214 5.88 2.49 23.45
N ILE A 215 6.03 2.11 24.72
CA ILE A 215 5.65 0.79 25.21
C ILE A 215 4.26 0.84 25.82
N PHE A 216 3.43 -0.10 25.38
CA PHE A 216 2.08 -0.29 25.87
C PHE A 216 1.94 -1.67 26.50
N LYS A 217 1.10 -1.74 27.52
CA LYS A 217 0.72 -2.97 28.19
C LYS A 217 -0.68 -3.36 27.74
N ILE A 218 -0.81 -4.52 27.09
CA ILE A 218 -2.09 -5.16 26.87
C ILE A 218 -2.38 -6.02 28.11
N PRO A 219 -3.51 -5.79 28.82
CA PRO A 219 -3.85 -6.54 30.02
C PRO A 219 -3.83 -8.05 29.78
N PRO A 220 -3.53 -8.87 30.82
CA PRO A 220 -3.52 -10.32 30.68
C PRO A 220 -4.83 -10.84 30.09
N MET A 221 -4.71 -11.58 29.00
CA MET A 221 -5.81 -12.31 28.37
C MET A 221 -5.54 -13.80 28.59
N ILE A 222 -6.12 -14.36 29.65
CA ILE A 222 -5.94 -15.77 30.05
C ILE A 222 -6.26 -16.70 28.87
N GLU A 223 -7.35 -16.39 28.16
CA GLU A 223 -7.73 -17.09 26.94
C GLU A 223 -7.08 -16.45 25.70
N LYS A 224 -6.78 -17.30 24.72
CA LYS A 224 -6.33 -16.85 23.40
C LYS A 224 -7.45 -16.13 22.67
N HIS A 225 -7.11 -15.02 22.04
CA HIS A 225 -7.96 -14.25 21.14
C HIS A 225 -7.33 -14.17 19.76
N HIS A 226 -8.14 -13.80 18.77
CA HIS A 226 -7.67 -13.47 17.44
C HIS A 226 -8.00 -12.03 17.07
N VAL A 227 -6.99 -11.26 16.67
CA VAL A 227 -7.22 -10.05 15.90
C VAL A 227 -7.65 -10.45 14.49
N ILE A 228 -8.75 -9.90 13.99
CA ILE A 228 -9.34 -10.24 12.68
C ILE A 228 -9.43 -9.04 11.71
N SER A 229 -9.20 -7.83 12.23
CA SER A 229 -9.15 -6.59 11.48
C SER A 229 -8.35 -5.57 12.28
N ALA A 230 -7.70 -4.62 11.59
CA ALA A 230 -6.95 -3.53 12.20
C ALA A 230 -6.94 -2.30 11.29
N LYS A 231 -6.83 -1.11 11.87
CA LYS A 231 -6.65 0.15 11.12
C LYS A 231 -5.85 1.17 11.91
N ALA A 232 -5.26 2.13 11.21
CA ALA A 232 -4.73 3.31 11.87
C ALA A 232 -5.85 4.23 12.40
N ILE A 233 -5.59 4.82 13.54
CA ILE A 233 -6.33 5.95 14.09
C ILE A 233 -5.49 7.18 13.76
N LEU A 234 -6.05 8.12 13.00
CA LEU A 234 -5.33 9.33 12.57
C LEU A 234 -5.87 10.55 13.32
N ASP A 235 -4.98 11.37 13.86
CA ASP A 235 -5.30 12.73 14.26
C ASP A 235 -5.34 13.62 13.01
N GLU A 236 -6.54 14.03 12.60
CA GLU A 236 -6.76 14.77 11.35
C GLU A 236 -5.93 16.05 11.26
N LYS A 237 -5.66 16.72 12.38
CA LYS A 237 -4.94 18.01 12.40
C LYS A 237 -3.50 17.90 11.91
N HIS A 238 -2.86 16.75 12.15
CA HIS A 238 -1.43 16.54 11.88
C HIS A 238 -1.17 15.28 11.04
N SER A 239 -2.22 14.64 10.52
CA SER A 239 -2.13 13.43 9.69
C SER A 239 -1.16 13.54 8.50
N GLN A 240 -0.92 14.76 8.00
CA GLN A 240 0.00 15.04 6.89
C GLN A 240 1.49 14.82 7.20
N ILE A 241 1.89 14.81 8.47
CA ILE A 241 3.28 14.53 8.88
C ILE A 241 3.46 13.09 9.36
N LEU A 242 2.37 12.34 9.52
CA LEU A 242 2.41 10.96 9.97
C LEU A 242 2.67 10.07 8.75
N HIS A 243 3.81 9.39 8.75
CA HIS A 243 4.23 8.59 7.60
C HIS A 243 3.89 7.11 7.76
N HIS A 244 4.25 6.48 8.89
CA HIS A 244 3.87 5.09 9.19
C HIS A 244 3.81 4.81 10.70
N ILE A 245 3.07 3.75 11.07
CA ILE A 245 2.95 3.20 12.43
C ILE A 245 3.17 1.69 12.39
N LEU A 246 4.05 1.17 13.23
CA LEU A 246 4.26 -0.26 13.43
C LEU A 246 4.00 -0.63 14.89
N VAL A 247 3.38 -1.79 15.11
CA VAL A 247 3.16 -2.36 16.45
C VAL A 247 3.85 -3.70 16.50
N TYR A 248 4.79 -3.84 17.43
CA TYR A 248 5.58 -5.05 17.64
C TYR A 248 5.18 -5.72 18.96
N SER A 249 5.13 -7.05 19.01
CA SER A 249 5.08 -7.79 20.27
C SER A 249 6.47 -7.98 20.86
N CYS A 250 6.59 -7.83 22.18
CA CYS A 250 7.82 -8.05 22.93
C CYS A 250 7.81 -9.42 23.62
N HIS A 251 8.92 -10.17 23.54
CA HIS A 251 8.93 -11.56 24.02
C HIS A 251 9.51 -11.76 25.42
N HIS A 252 10.59 -11.07 25.82
CA HIS A 252 11.29 -11.43 27.08
C HIS A 252 11.91 -10.29 27.89
N ALA A 253 11.91 -9.05 27.41
CA ALA A 253 12.79 -8.02 27.95
C ALA A 253 12.09 -6.74 28.45
N VAL A 254 10.75 -6.77 28.58
CA VAL A 254 9.95 -5.59 28.95
C VAL A 254 9.07 -5.89 30.16
N ASP A 255 8.99 -4.92 31.08
CA ASP A 255 8.15 -4.95 32.26
C ASP A 255 7.36 -3.62 32.45
N ASP A 256 6.63 -3.51 33.55
CA ASP A 256 5.77 -2.35 33.85
C ASP A 256 6.52 -1.02 33.98
N SER A 257 7.82 -1.02 34.26
CA SER A 257 8.61 0.20 34.41
C SER A 257 8.80 0.95 33.09
N HIS A 258 8.61 0.28 31.95
CA HIS A 258 8.76 0.86 30.61
C HIS A 258 7.46 1.40 30.01
N VAL A 259 6.31 1.07 30.61
CA VAL A 259 4.99 1.37 30.04
C VAL A 259 4.72 2.88 30.07
N GLY A 260 4.28 3.43 28.94
CA GLY A 260 3.99 4.86 28.78
C GLY A 260 5.23 5.74 28.66
N ILE A 261 6.43 5.15 28.62
CA ILE A 261 7.67 5.90 28.35
C ILE A 261 7.84 6.02 26.83
N SER A 262 8.02 7.26 26.38
CA SER A 262 8.35 7.58 25.00
C SER A 262 9.86 7.68 24.84
N TYR A 263 10.37 7.07 23.77
CA TYR A 263 11.77 7.06 23.41
C TYR A 263 11.97 7.43 21.94
N GLU A 264 13.17 7.85 21.57
CA GLU A 264 13.58 7.96 20.16
C GLU A 264 14.15 6.60 19.72
N CYS A 265 13.44 5.89 18.85
CA CYS A 265 13.63 4.46 18.59
C CYS A 265 15.07 4.03 18.30
N TYR A 266 15.82 4.89 17.59
CA TYR A 266 17.12 4.57 17.03
C TYR A 266 18.24 5.46 17.60
N ASN A 267 18.01 6.08 18.77
CA ASN A 267 19.01 6.90 19.43
C ASN A 267 19.78 6.08 20.48
N ASN A 268 21.05 5.79 20.15
CA ASN A 268 21.97 5.03 21.00
C ASN A 268 22.24 5.69 22.37
N GLU A 269 22.00 7.00 22.52
CA GLU A 269 22.22 7.72 23.78
C GLU A 269 21.09 7.52 24.80
N THR A 270 19.90 7.07 24.36
CA THR A 270 18.70 7.03 25.21
C THR A 270 18.53 5.76 26.05
N ASN A 271 19.56 4.90 26.19
CA ASN A 271 19.49 3.64 26.95
C ASN A 271 18.31 2.71 26.55
N MET A 272 17.72 2.89 25.37
CA MET A 272 16.71 1.98 24.81
C MET A 272 17.26 0.58 24.51
N ALA A 273 18.58 0.48 24.35
CA ALA A 273 19.22 -0.41 23.39
C ALA A 273 19.20 -1.89 23.76
N ASP A 274 19.12 -2.29 25.04
CA ASP A 274 19.25 -3.72 25.37
C ASP A 274 17.90 -4.39 25.67
N HIS A 275 16.98 -3.69 26.35
CA HIS A 275 15.71 -4.25 26.81
C HIS A 275 14.60 -4.23 25.74
N LEU A 276 14.70 -3.36 24.72
CA LEU A 276 13.68 -3.26 23.66
C LEU A 276 14.03 -4.04 22.38
N ASN A 277 15.23 -4.62 22.29
CA ASN A 277 15.64 -5.53 21.20
C ASN A 277 14.75 -6.78 21.11
N GLY A 278 14.06 -7.14 22.18
CA GLY A 278 13.12 -8.27 22.20
C GLY A 278 11.75 -8.00 21.57
N CYS A 279 11.53 -6.78 21.03
CA CYS A 279 10.29 -6.35 20.37
C CYS A 279 10.47 -6.34 18.85
N ASP A 280 10.49 -7.53 18.24
CA ASP A 280 10.84 -7.73 16.82
C ASP A 280 9.67 -8.23 15.97
N THR A 281 8.59 -8.70 16.60
CA THR A 281 7.53 -9.42 15.89
C THR A 281 6.39 -8.47 15.55
N VAL A 282 6.26 -8.12 14.27
CA VAL A 282 5.21 -7.21 13.77
C VAL A 282 3.81 -7.83 13.94
N ILE A 283 2.96 -7.13 14.69
CA ILE A 283 1.52 -7.41 14.81
C ILE A 283 0.78 -6.72 13.66
N PHE A 284 1.07 -5.43 13.48
CA PHE A 284 0.42 -4.56 12.52
C PHE A 284 1.40 -3.49 12.03
N ALA A 285 1.32 -3.16 10.75
CA ALA A 285 2.02 -2.06 10.15
C ALA A 285 1.00 -1.25 9.33
N TRP A 286 1.16 0.06 9.32
CA TRP A 286 0.37 0.97 8.50
C TRP A 286 1.31 2.04 7.96
N ALA A 287 1.10 2.44 6.72
CA ALA A 287 1.78 3.58 6.12
C ALA A 287 0.75 4.48 5.44
N VAL A 288 1.17 5.70 5.05
CA VAL A 288 0.32 6.69 4.40
C VAL A 288 -0.50 6.09 3.25
N GLY A 289 -1.81 6.34 3.27
CA GLY A 289 -2.76 5.76 2.30
C GLY A 289 -3.30 4.38 2.65
N GLY A 290 -2.76 3.70 3.66
CA GLY A 290 -3.25 2.42 4.14
C GLY A 290 -4.67 2.49 4.70
N GLU A 291 -5.52 1.53 4.32
CA GLU A 291 -6.91 1.46 4.75
C GLU A 291 -7.10 0.45 5.90
N GLN A 292 -8.36 0.21 6.30
CA GLN A 292 -8.66 -0.83 7.28
C GLN A 292 -8.42 -2.22 6.68
N GLU A 293 -7.56 -3.00 7.32
CA GLU A 293 -7.27 -4.37 6.94
C GLU A 293 -8.36 -5.33 7.43
N PHE A 294 -8.67 -6.34 6.63
CA PHE A 294 -9.51 -7.47 7.00
C PHE A 294 -8.77 -8.78 6.71
N PHE A 295 -8.73 -9.67 7.69
CA PHE A 295 -8.10 -10.98 7.53
C PHE A 295 -9.10 -12.02 6.99
N PRO A 296 -8.62 -13.07 6.30
CA PRO A 296 -9.47 -14.16 5.81
C PRO A 296 -10.35 -14.79 6.89
N GLU A 297 -11.43 -15.45 6.47
CA GLU A 297 -12.48 -15.91 7.38
C GLU A 297 -12.00 -16.85 8.48
N ASP A 298 -11.05 -17.71 8.13
CA ASP A 298 -10.48 -18.77 8.92
C ASP A 298 -9.10 -18.42 9.49
N VAL A 299 -8.70 -17.15 9.44
CA VAL A 299 -7.38 -16.66 9.85
C VAL A 299 -7.49 -15.55 10.90
N GLY A 300 -6.63 -15.59 11.91
CA GLY A 300 -6.52 -14.53 12.92
C GLY A 300 -5.09 -14.36 13.43
N PHE A 301 -4.72 -13.14 13.83
CA PHE A 301 -3.44 -12.93 14.51
C PHE A 301 -3.59 -13.31 16.00
N PRO A 302 -2.81 -14.27 16.51
CA PRO A 302 -2.97 -14.77 17.88
C PRO A 302 -2.49 -13.73 18.91
N LEU A 303 -3.33 -13.45 19.90
CA LEU A 303 -3.03 -12.55 21.02
C LEU A 303 -3.55 -13.16 22.34
N GLY A 304 -2.78 -13.08 23.42
CA GLY A 304 -3.14 -13.66 24.71
C GLY A 304 -2.86 -15.17 24.81
N GLY A 305 -3.59 -15.87 25.68
CA GLY A 305 -3.35 -17.28 26.02
C GLY A 305 -2.31 -17.47 27.13
N SER A 306 -2.10 -16.44 27.94
CA SER A 306 -1.13 -16.39 29.03
C SER A 306 -1.72 -15.60 30.20
N ASP A 307 -1.34 -15.97 31.42
CA ASP A 307 -1.64 -15.20 32.64
C ASP A 307 -0.76 -13.95 32.77
N LYS A 308 0.26 -13.81 31.91
CA LYS A 308 1.13 -12.64 31.83
C LYS A 308 0.59 -11.59 30.86
N PRO A 309 0.83 -10.29 31.13
CA PRO A 309 0.53 -9.22 30.19
C PRO A 309 1.38 -9.35 28.92
N LEU A 310 0.84 -8.88 27.80
CA LEU A 310 1.60 -8.72 26.56
C LEU A 310 2.09 -7.27 26.47
N TYR A 311 3.39 -7.08 26.42
CA TYR A 311 3.99 -5.78 26.13
C TYR A 311 4.13 -5.63 24.61
N VAL A 312 3.75 -4.45 24.12
CA VAL A 312 3.87 -4.09 22.72
C VAL A 312 4.60 -2.76 22.58
N ARG A 313 5.47 -2.68 21.58
CA ARG A 313 6.14 -1.43 21.19
C ARG A 313 5.39 -0.85 20.00
N MET A 314 4.89 0.37 20.11
CA MET A 314 4.43 1.13 18.95
C MET A 314 5.54 2.06 18.49
N GLU A 315 5.92 1.93 17.23
CA GLU A 315 6.86 2.79 16.53
C GLU A 315 6.07 3.69 15.58
N THR A 316 6.19 5.00 15.77
CA THR A 316 5.54 6.01 14.91
C THR A 316 6.62 6.82 14.21
N HIS A 317 6.59 6.82 12.88
CA HIS A 317 7.47 7.63 12.05
C HIS A 317 6.73 8.89 11.61
N TYR A 318 7.31 10.03 11.99
CA TYR A 318 6.91 11.35 11.53
C TYR A 318 7.90 11.89 10.51
N ASP A 319 7.37 12.37 9.39
CA ASP A 319 8.08 13.12 8.35
C ASP A 319 7.66 14.59 8.43
N ASN A 320 8.54 15.43 8.99
CA ASN A 320 8.33 16.85 9.24
C ASN A 320 9.37 17.73 8.51
N PRO A 321 9.52 17.63 7.18
CA PRO A 321 10.55 18.35 6.43
C PRO A 321 10.38 19.88 6.44
N PHE A 322 9.21 20.38 6.85
CA PHE A 322 8.92 21.81 6.94
C PHE A 322 9.09 22.37 8.36
N GLY A 323 9.50 21.55 9.34
CA GLY A 323 9.73 21.99 10.71
C GLY A 323 8.47 22.56 11.39
N VAL A 324 7.31 21.93 11.14
CA VAL A 324 6.04 22.31 11.76
C VAL A 324 6.18 22.20 13.28
N LYS A 325 5.82 23.28 13.99
CA LYS A 325 5.98 23.41 15.44
C LYS A 325 4.68 23.07 16.17
N ASN A 326 4.81 22.76 17.47
CA ASN A 326 3.70 22.50 18.37
C ASN A 326 2.77 21.37 17.91
N VAL A 327 3.33 20.39 17.21
CA VAL A 327 2.58 19.21 16.78
C VAL A 327 2.44 18.28 17.97
N ILE A 328 1.18 18.03 18.34
CA ILE A 328 0.78 17.00 19.29
C ILE A 328 -0.03 16.00 18.48
N ASP A 329 0.45 14.77 18.42
CA ASP A 329 -0.18 13.67 17.71
C ASP A 329 -0.66 12.60 18.70
N GLN A 330 -1.92 12.18 18.54
CA GLN A 330 -2.54 11.08 19.28
C GLN A 330 -2.94 9.93 18.35
N SER A 331 -2.31 9.85 17.18
CA SER A 331 -2.52 8.76 16.25
C SER A 331 -2.08 7.42 16.86
N GLY A 332 -2.52 6.32 16.25
CA GLY A 332 -2.26 4.99 16.77
C GLY A 332 -2.93 3.91 15.94
N VAL A 333 -3.27 2.80 16.58
CA VAL A 333 -3.83 1.62 15.93
C VAL A 333 -5.07 1.16 16.69
N LYS A 334 -6.10 0.77 15.94
CA LYS A 334 -7.29 0.08 16.43
C LYS A 334 -7.27 -1.37 15.98
N LEU A 335 -7.42 -2.29 16.92
CA LEU A 335 -7.51 -3.73 16.69
C LEU A 335 -8.93 -4.22 16.97
N TRP A 336 -9.46 -5.12 16.14
CA TRP A 336 -10.71 -5.85 16.40
C TRP A 336 -10.39 -7.30 16.74
N LEU A 337 -10.77 -7.71 17.95
CA LEU A 337 -10.48 -9.00 18.53
C LEU A 337 -11.75 -9.83 18.70
N THR A 338 -11.61 -11.15 18.55
CA THR A 338 -12.68 -12.10 18.85
C THR A 338 -12.18 -13.26 19.73
N LYS A 339 -13.08 -13.77 20.57
CA LYS A 339 -12.88 -15.03 21.33
C LYS A 339 -13.16 -16.26 20.48
N LYS A 340 -13.92 -16.10 19.39
CA LYS A 340 -14.23 -17.20 18.46
C LYS A 340 -13.01 -17.47 17.59
N LEU A 341 -12.14 -18.34 18.09
CA LEU A 341 -10.88 -18.69 17.44
C LEU A 341 -11.11 -19.13 15.99
N LYS A 342 -10.31 -18.54 15.12
CA LYS A 342 -10.18 -18.92 13.72
C LYS A 342 -9.32 -20.17 13.61
N LYS A 343 -9.37 -20.82 12.45
CA LYS A 343 -8.70 -22.11 12.21
C LYS A 343 -7.17 -21.97 12.23
N TYR A 344 -6.66 -20.86 11.69
CA TYR A 344 -5.23 -20.65 11.50
C TYR A 344 -4.73 -19.39 12.18
N ASP A 345 -3.56 -19.50 12.80
CA ASP A 345 -2.78 -18.34 13.24
C ASP A 345 -2.00 -17.78 12.05
N GLN A 346 -2.10 -16.47 11.84
CA GLN A 346 -1.21 -15.77 10.91
C GLN A 346 0.02 -15.17 11.60
N ALA A 347 0.98 -14.76 10.77
CA ALA A 347 2.08 -13.90 11.14
C ALA A 347 2.45 -12.97 9.97
N VAL A 348 3.37 -12.04 10.25
CA VAL A 348 3.98 -11.15 9.26
C VAL A 348 5.41 -11.61 9.02
N LEU A 349 5.81 -11.72 7.75
CA LEU A 349 7.18 -11.97 7.32
C LEU A 349 7.67 -10.72 6.58
N GLU A 350 8.77 -10.14 7.05
CA GLU A 350 9.44 -9.04 6.38
C GLU A 350 10.51 -9.60 5.43
N VAL A 351 10.39 -9.26 4.14
CA VAL A 351 11.32 -9.67 3.08
C VAL A 351 11.88 -8.43 2.40
N GLY A 352 13.18 -8.41 2.13
CA GLY A 352 13.77 -7.26 1.43
C GLY A 352 15.26 -7.09 1.64
N HIS A 353 15.72 -5.88 1.35
CA HIS A 353 17.07 -5.44 1.67
C HIS A 353 17.08 -4.96 3.12
N THR A 354 18.06 -5.38 3.91
CA THR A 354 18.19 -4.87 5.29
C THR A 354 18.36 -3.36 5.28
N VAL A 355 17.61 -2.65 6.12
CA VAL A 355 17.68 -1.19 6.22
C VAL A 355 19.05 -0.79 6.76
N GLY A 356 19.80 -0.02 5.97
CA GLY A 356 21.11 0.46 6.37
C GLY A 356 21.96 0.95 5.21
N PRO A 357 23.17 1.48 5.50
CA PRO A 357 23.98 2.25 4.55
C PRO A 357 24.59 1.41 3.42
N TYR A 358 24.36 0.09 3.43
CA TYR A 358 24.84 -0.85 2.44
C TYR A 358 23.95 -0.93 1.19
N GLN A 359 22.73 -0.42 1.28
CA GLN A 359 21.98 -0.03 0.09
C GLN A 359 22.57 1.31 -0.40
N ILE A 360 23.04 1.33 -1.65
CA ILE A 360 23.64 2.52 -2.25
C ILE A 360 23.01 2.71 -3.61
N ILE A 361 22.51 3.91 -3.88
CA ILE A 361 21.80 4.26 -5.11
C ILE A 361 22.50 5.48 -5.73
N PRO A 362 22.96 5.38 -6.99
CA PRO A 362 23.68 6.46 -7.64
C PRO A 362 22.77 7.67 -7.94
N PRO A 363 23.26 8.92 -7.85
CA PRO A 363 22.54 10.12 -8.30
C PRO A 363 22.39 10.15 -9.81
N LYS A 364 21.52 11.01 -10.34
CA LYS A 364 21.35 11.28 -11.78
C LYS A 364 21.08 10.01 -12.59
N THR A 365 20.20 9.14 -12.09
CA THR A 365 19.89 7.86 -12.71
C THR A 365 18.38 7.72 -12.87
N GLU A 366 17.92 7.48 -14.10
CA GLU A 366 16.49 7.35 -14.40
C GLU A 366 15.88 6.12 -13.71
N GLU A 367 16.63 5.02 -13.73
CA GLU A 367 16.22 3.76 -13.11
C GLU A 367 17.45 3.06 -12.53
N PHE A 368 17.40 2.76 -11.22
CA PHE A 368 18.36 1.90 -10.54
C PHE A 368 17.61 0.84 -9.73
N ILE A 369 18.11 -0.38 -9.73
CA ILE A 369 17.43 -1.53 -9.10
C ILE A 369 18.25 -2.03 -7.91
N THR A 370 17.61 -2.07 -6.73
CA THR A 370 18.09 -2.81 -5.55
C THR A 370 17.35 -4.13 -5.41
N LEU A 371 18.07 -5.17 -5.00
CA LEU A 371 17.51 -6.48 -4.72
C LEU A 371 17.58 -6.81 -3.22
N GLY A 372 16.50 -7.36 -2.69
CA GLY A 372 16.43 -7.99 -1.38
C GLY A 372 16.01 -9.44 -1.51
N HIS A 373 16.65 -10.36 -0.78
CA HIS A 373 16.47 -11.79 -0.97
C HIS A 373 16.01 -12.48 0.32
N CYS A 374 15.04 -13.38 0.17
CA CYS A 374 14.69 -14.39 1.15
C CYS A 374 15.07 -15.76 0.56
N SER A 375 16.11 -16.38 1.11
CA SER A 375 16.70 -17.58 0.53
C SER A 375 15.89 -18.85 0.82
N GLU A 376 16.12 -19.87 0.00
CA GLU A 376 15.56 -21.21 0.23
C GLU A 376 16.03 -21.79 1.57
N GLU A 377 17.30 -21.60 1.92
CA GLU A 377 17.88 -22.09 3.18
C GLU A 377 17.17 -21.48 4.40
N CYS A 378 16.92 -20.17 4.37
CA CYS A 378 16.22 -19.45 5.44
C CYS A 378 14.79 -19.97 5.64
N LEU A 379 14.05 -20.12 4.54
CA LEU A 379 12.69 -20.66 4.58
C LEU A 379 12.67 -22.13 5.01
N ASN A 380 13.62 -22.95 4.54
CA ASN A 380 13.70 -24.36 4.88
C ASN A 380 13.96 -24.59 6.37
N GLU A 381 14.79 -23.76 7.02
CA GLU A 381 15.03 -23.85 8.46
C GLU A 381 13.74 -23.56 9.25
N ALA A 382 13.01 -22.52 8.88
CA ALA A 382 11.73 -22.18 9.49
C ALA A 382 10.66 -23.28 9.27
N PHE A 383 10.52 -23.77 8.03
CA PHE A 383 9.62 -24.89 7.71
C PHE A 383 9.94 -26.15 8.52
N LYS A 384 11.22 -26.49 8.65
CA LYS A 384 11.69 -27.64 9.43
C LYS A 384 11.36 -27.50 10.92
N GLU A 385 11.59 -26.32 11.51
CA GLU A 385 11.29 -26.07 12.92
C GLU A 385 9.78 -26.19 13.19
N ASN A 386 8.96 -25.61 12.32
CA ASN A 386 7.52 -25.62 12.46
C ASN A 386 6.85 -26.92 11.99
N LYS A 387 7.60 -27.87 11.41
CA LYS A 387 7.09 -29.12 10.81
C LYS A 387 6.00 -28.85 9.76
N LEU A 388 6.21 -27.82 8.95
CA LEU A 388 5.33 -27.42 7.85
C LEU A 388 6.07 -27.57 6.53
N GLU A 389 5.31 -27.79 5.45
CA GLU A 389 5.85 -27.88 4.10
C GLU A 389 5.39 -26.70 3.22
N GLU A 390 4.40 -25.94 3.66
CA GLU A 390 3.89 -24.76 2.96
C GLU A 390 3.20 -23.76 3.89
N VAL A 391 3.13 -22.51 3.43
CA VAL A 391 2.28 -21.44 3.96
C VAL A 391 1.52 -20.74 2.82
N LYS A 392 0.42 -20.08 3.16
CA LYS A 392 -0.42 -19.30 2.25
C LYS A 392 -0.30 -17.83 2.56
N ILE A 393 0.11 -17.05 1.56
CA ILE A 393 0.21 -15.59 1.58
C ILE A 393 -1.12 -15.02 1.11
N PHE A 394 -1.71 -14.15 1.91
CA PHE A 394 -3.02 -13.57 1.62
C PHE A 394 -3.00 -12.05 1.52
N SER A 395 -1.97 -11.36 2.01
CA SER A 395 -1.86 -9.91 1.88
C SER A 395 -0.40 -9.49 1.89
N VAL A 396 -0.04 -8.47 1.11
CA VAL A 396 1.32 -7.90 1.08
C VAL A 396 1.25 -6.38 1.04
N MET A 397 2.08 -5.72 1.85
CA MET A 397 2.37 -4.29 1.74
C MET A 397 3.81 -4.11 1.26
N LEU A 398 4.00 -3.30 0.22
CA LEU A 398 5.33 -2.94 -0.31
C LEU A 398 5.73 -1.58 0.27
N HIS A 399 7.01 -1.42 0.58
CA HIS A 399 7.54 -0.23 1.25
C HIS A 399 8.91 0.18 0.70
N ALA A 400 9.00 1.44 0.31
CA ALA A 400 10.19 2.19 -0.11
C ALA A 400 9.98 3.68 0.19
N HIS A 401 11.04 4.49 0.17
CA HIS A 401 10.95 5.93 0.40
C HIS A 401 10.74 6.72 -0.91
N LEU A 402 11.10 8.01 -0.92
CA LEU A 402 10.73 9.00 -1.92
C LEU A 402 11.16 8.68 -3.36
N LYS A 403 12.23 7.92 -3.55
CA LYS A 403 12.81 7.58 -4.86
C LYS A 403 12.21 6.30 -5.43
N GLY A 404 11.51 5.51 -4.62
CA GLY A 404 10.84 4.29 -5.08
C GLY A 404 9.73 4.61 -6.08
N VAL A 405 9.77 4.00 -7.26
CA VAL A 405 8.78 4.22 -8.34
C VAL A 405 8.12 2.93 -8.83
N LYS A 406 8.72 1.78 -8.54
CA LYS A 406 8.20 0.46 -8.90
C LYS A 406 8.79 -0.62 -7.99
N MET A 407 8.00 -1.64 -7.68
CA MET A 407 8.43 -2.75 -6.81
C MET A 407 7.84 -4.08 -7.28
N ARG A 408 8.59 -5.18 -7.12
CA ARG A 408 8.12 -6.53 -7.49
C ARG A 408 8.66 -7.60 -6.56
N LEU A 409 7.77 -8.33 -5.90
CA LEU A 409 8.11 -9.47 -5.05
C LEU A 409 8.03 -10.76 -5.87
N ARG A 410 9.17 -11.20 -6.39
CA ARG A 410 9.32 -12.36 -7.28
C ARG A 410 9.33 -13.66 -6.48
N HIS A 411 8.81 -14.70 -7.10
CA HIS A 411 8.67 -16.03 -6.49
C HIS A 411 9.34 -17.07 -7.38
N TYR A 412 10.24 -17.86 -6.79
CA TYR A 412 10.94 -18.92 -7.49
C TYR A 412 10.70 -20.26 -6.81
N ARG A 413 10.61 -21.30 -7.63
CA ARG A 413 10.54 -22.71 -7.21
C ARG A 413 11.56 -23.50 -8.01
N GLY A 414 12.59 -24.01 -7.32
CA GLY A 414 13.73 -24.62 -8.00
C GLY A 414 14.48 -23.59 -8.87
N ASP A 415 14.72 -23.88 -10.13
CA ASP A 415 15.42 -23.00 -11.08
C ASP A 415 14.46 -22.19 -11.99
N GLU A 416 13.16 -22.21 -11.72
CA GLU A 416 12.16 -21.44 -12.45
C GLU A 416 11.60 -20.30 -11.59
N GLU A 417 11.36 -19.18 -12.24
CA GLU A 417 10.48 -18.14 -11.73
C GLU A 417 9.04 -18.49 -12.06
N ILE A 418 8.19 -18.46 -11.04
CA ILE A 418 6.74 -18.60 -11.16
C ILE A 418 6.07 -17.24 -10.97
N GLU A 419 4.75 -17.19 -11.05
CA GLU A 419 4.01 -15.94 -10.90
C GLU A 419 4.47 -15.18 -9.64
N PRO A 420 4.84 -13.89 -9.73
CA PRO A 420 5.30 -13.12 -8.58
C PRO A 420 4.23 -13.11 -7.50
N ILE A 421 4.66 -12.97 -6.24
CA ILE A 421 3.73 -12.81 -5.13
C ILE A 421 2.92 -11.54 -5.35
N THR A 422 3.57 -10.40 -5.60
CA THR A 422 2.89 -9.15 -5.94
C THR A 422 3.82 -8.22 -6.71
N TYR A 423 3.28 -7.19 -7.32
CA TYR A 423 4.03 -6.12 -7.96
C TYR A 423 3.26 -4.81 -7.88
N ASP A 424 3.98 -3.71 -7.92
CA ASP A 424 3.42 -2.38 -8.14
C ASP A 424 4.30 -1.65 -9.16
N ASP A 425 3.85 -1.62 -10.41
CA ASP A 425 4.58 -0.97 -11.51
C ASP A 425 4.39 0.56 -11.51
N SER A 426 3.65 1.11 -10.56
CA SER A 426 3.37 2.55 -10.44
C SER A 426 3.35 3.01 -8.99
N TYR A 427 4.22 2.39 -8.18
CA TYR A 427 4.34 2.61 -6.73
C TYR A 427 4.36 4.11 -6.37
N ASP A 428 3.76 4.43 -5.23
CA ASP A 428 3.72 5.79 -4.69
C ASP A 428 4.09 5.75 -3.22
N PHE A 429 5.14 6.48 -2.86
CA PHE A 429 5.50 6.69 -1.46
C PHE A 429 4.32 7.20 -0.62
N ASN A 430 3.44 8.02 -1.20
CA ASN A 430 2.29 8.58 -0.50
C ASN A 430 1.05 7.66 -0.51
N TYR A 431 1.18 6.42 -1.00
CA TYR A 431 0.12 5.42 -0.97
C TYR A 431 0.68 4.00 -0.82
N GLN A 432 0.70 3.52 0.41
CA GLN A 432 1.27 2.24 0.81
C GLN A 432 0.24 1.46 1.63
N ASP A 433 -0.48 0.58 0.96
CA ASP A 433 -1.57 -0.21 1.54
C ASP A 433 -1.30 -1.72 1.45
N TYR A 434 -1.91 -2.48 2.37
CA TYR A 434 -1.92 -3.94 2.31
C TYR A 434 -2.88 -4.42 1.23
N LYS A 435 -2.34 -5.09 0.21
CA LYS A 435 -3.13 -5.61 -0.90
C LYS A 435 -3.59 -7.03 -0.58
N LEU A 436 -4.86 -7.17 -0.20
CA LEU A 436 -5.50 -8.48 -0.03
C LEU A 436 -5.54 -9.23 -1.36
N MET A 437 -5.22 -10.52 -1.32
CA MET A 437 -5.00 -11.34 -2.51
C MET A 437 -6.05 -12.45 -2.64
N LYS A 438 -6.64 -12.59 -3.82
CA LYS A 438 -7.49 -13.73 -4.19
C LYS A 438 -7.21 -14.13 -5.65
N PRO A 439 -6.76 -15.36 -5.93
CA PRO A 439 -6.41 -16.41 -4.97
C PRO A 439 -5.17 -16.07 -4.14
N MET A 440 -5.05 -16.68 -2.97
CA MET A 440 -3.85 -16.60 -2.13
C MET A 440 -2.65 -17.27 -2.82
N LYS A 441 -1.44 -16.79 -2.56
CA LYS A 441 -0.20 -17.41 -3.08
C LYS A 441 0.32 -18.46 -2.11
N VAL A 442 0.90 -19.54 -2.62
CA VAL A 442 1.40 -20.66 -1.79
C VAL A 442 2.92 -20.70 -1.84
N LEU A 443 3.55 -20.40 -0.71
CA LEU A 443 4.99 -20.52 -0.51
C LEU A 443 5.30 -21.90 0.07
N LYS A 444 6.13 -22.68 -0.62
CA LYS A 444 6.49 -24.04 -0.25
C LYS A 444 7.94 -24.12 0.20
N LYS A 445 8.26 -25.16 0.97
CA LYS A 445 9.64 -25.56 1.21
C LYS A 445 10.36 -25.77 -0.12
N GLY A 446 11.59 -25.26 -0.23
CA GLY A 446 12.34 -25.22 -1.49
C GLY A 446 12.11 -23.97 -2.35
N ASP A 447 11.17 -23.09 -1.98
CA ASP A 447 10.97 -21.82 -2.67
C ASP A 447 11.94 -20.74 -2.16
N ARG A 448 12.10 -19.68 -2.94
CA ARG A 448 12.78 -18.44 -2.53
C ARG A 448 12.05 -17.21 -3.06
N LEU A 449 12.26 -16.06 -2.42
CA LEU A 449 11.68 -14.78 -2.82
C LEU A 449 12.79 -13.76 -3.10
N THR A 450 12.54 -12.89 -4.08
CA THR A 450 13.39 -11.71 -4.34
C THR A 450 12.50 -10.49 -4.49
N LEU A 451 12.71 -9.47 -3.66
CA LEU A 451 12.11 -8.16 -3.83
C LEU A 451 13.00 -7.30 -4.72
N GLU A 452 12.45 -6.82 -5.83
CA GLU A 452 13.07 -5.81 -6.70
C GLU A 452 12.47 -4.45 -6.38
N CYS A 453 13.31 -3.46 -6.08
CA CYS A 453 12.90 -2.08 -5.88
C CYS A 453 13.59 -1.19 -6.90
N TYR A 454 12.78 -0.39 -7.62
CA TYR A 454 13.22 0.48 -8.69
C TYR A 454 13.18 1.93 -8.21
N TYR A 455 14.29 2.63 -8.37
CA TYR A 455 14.47 3.99 -7.91
C TYR A 455 14.74 4.96 -9.05
N ASN A 456 14.12 6.14 -8.98
CA ASN A 456 14.43 7.27 -9.85
C ASN A 456 15.14 8.37 -9.05
N THR A 457 16.41 8.61 -9.41
CA THR A 457 17.27 9.63 -8.77
C THR A 457 17.76 10.65 -9.79
N LYS A 458 17.04 10.81 -10.91
CA LYS A 458 17.46 11.66 -12.04
C LYS A 458 17.78 13.10 -11.62
N THR A 459 17.00 13.62 -10.68
CA THR A 459 17.12 14.99 -10.16
C THR A 459 18.08 15.13 -8.99
N ASP A 460 18.56 14.02 -8.43
CA ASP A 460 19.43 14.03 -7.26
C ASP A 460 20.89 14.24 -7.68
N SER A 461 21.59 15.10 -6.94
CA SER A 461 23.01 15.39 -7.15
C SER A 461 23.92 14.46 -6.35
N GLU A 462 23.41 13.85 -5.28
CA GLU A 462 24.18 13.07 -4.32
C GLU A 462 23.75 11.60 -4.27
N THR A 463 24.65 10.77 -3.76
CA THR A 463 24.38 9.34 -3.56
C THR A 463 23.31 9.19 -2.50
N ILE A 464 22.27 8.42 -2.80
CA ILE A 464 21.25 8.05 -1.82
C ILE A 464 21.69 6.73 -1.18
N GLN A 465 21.61 6.64 0.15
CA GLN A 465 21.91 5.41 0.88
C GLN A 465 20.63 4.84 1.50
N GLY A 466 20.66 3.57 1.87
CA GLY A 466 19.60 3.00 2.69
C GLY A 466 19.69 3.53 4.12
N GLY A 467 18.53 3.76 4.73
CA GLY A 467 18.48 4.40 6.04
C GLY A 467 17.06 4.68 6.48
N LEU A 468 16.97 5.35 7.63
CA LEU A 468 15.70 5.61 8.31
C LEU A 468 15.06 6.90 7.83
N SER A 469 15.82 7.88 7.34
CA SER A 469 15.22 9.15 6.89
C SER A 469 14.38 8.92 5.63
N THR A 470 13.31 9.70 5.46
CA THR A 470 12.54 9.75 4.19
C THR A 470 13.39 10.17 2.99
N ARG A 471 14.55 10.80 3.21
CA ARG A 471 15.54 11.13 2.17
C ARG A 471 16.53 10.01 1.88
N ASP A 472 16.67 9.05 2.78
CA ASP A 472 17.34 7.77 2.54
C ASP A 472 16.35 6.83 1.82
N GLU A 473 16.75 5.58 1.58
CA GLU A 473 15.88 4.58 0.96
C GLU A 473 15.68 3.29 1.76
N MET A 474 14.60 2.59 1.42
CA MET A 474 14.28 1.25 1.90
C MET A 474 13.77 0.38 0.75
N CYS A 475 13.85 -0.95 0.93
CA CYS A 475 13.32 -1.93 -0.01
C CYS A 475 12.73 -3.11 0.77
N LEU A 476 11.47 -2.99 1.19
CA LEU A 476 10.82 -3.94 2.10
C LEU A 476 9.46 -4.41 1.57
N ALA A 477 9.09 -5.64 1.91
CA ALA A 477 7.78 -6.21 1.72
C ALA A 477 7.32 -6.87 3.02
N TYR A 478 6.16 -6.45 3.52
CA TYR A 478 5.51 -7.05 4.69
C TYR A 478 4.45 -8.03 4.21
N ILE A 479 4.72 -9.32 4.40
CA ILE A 479 3.90 -10.42 3.90
C ILE A 479 3.06 -10.98 5.04
N ARG A 480 1.73 -10.94 4.92
CA ARG A 480 0.84 -11.66 5.82
C ARG A 480 0.55 -13.06 5.29
N TYR A 481 0.76 -14.05 6.13
CA TYR A 481 0.62 -15.45 5.77
C TYR A 481 0.12 -16.31 6.93
N TYR A 482 -0.34 -17.52 6.60
CA TYR A 482 -0.65 -18.57 7.58
C TYR A 482 -0.34 -19.96 7.00
N PRO A 483 -0.13 -21.01 7.82
CA PRO A 483 0.04 -20.95 9.27
C PRO A 483 1.31 -20.21 9.69
N LYS A 484 1.29 -19.62 10.88
CA LYS A 484 2.46 -18.93 11.48
C LYS A 484 3.69 -19.84 11.56
N ILE A 485 4.85 -19.33 11.12
CA ILE A 485 6.18 -19.92 11.33
C ILE A 485 7.02 -19.06 12.28
N SER A 486 8.19 -19.56 12.70
CA SER A 486 9.09 -18.87 13.65
C SER A 486 9.89 -17.71 13.03
N LEU A 487 9.89 -17.58 11.70
CA LEU A 487 10.61 -16.55 10.96
C LEU A 487 9.84 -15.23 10.88
N ALA A 488 10.52 -14.12 11.22
CA ALA A 488 9.96 -12.76 11.15
C ALA A 488 10.66 -11.89 10.10
N HIS A 489 12.00 -11.99 10.01
CA HIS A 489 12.79 -11.30 9.00
C HIS A 489 13.52 -12.32 8.13
N CYS A 490 13.33 -12.18 6.81
CA CYS A 490 14.02 -12.94 5.78
C CYS A 490 14.56 -11.96 4.74
N GLN A 491 15.68 -11.35 5.07
CA GLN A 491 16.28 -10.24 4.33
C GLN A 491 17.69 -10.60 3.87
N SER A 492 18.31 -9.69 3.13
CA SER A 492 19.69 -9.81 2.71
C SER A 492 20.42 -8.48 2.71
N ASN A 493 21.73 -8.55 2.94
CA ASN A 493 22.69 -7.51 2.57
C ASN A 493 23.50 -7.96 1.35
N PRO A 494 23.98 -7.06 0.48
CA PRO A 494 24.91 -7.44 -0.57
C PRO A 494 26.26 -7.85 0.06
N ASN A 495 27.16 -8.45 -0.73
CA ASN A 495 28.47 -8.87 -0.20
C ASN A 495 29.26 -7.65 0.34
N MET A 496 29.54 -7.68 1.64
CA MET A 496 30.10 -6.57 2.42
C MET A 496 31.50 -6.12 1.95
N GLU A 497 32.40 -7.06 1.66
CA GLU A 497 33.74 -6.73 1.14
C GLU A 497 33.66 -6.05 -0.22
N LYS A 498 32.77 -6.55 -1.09
CA LYS A 498 32.59 -6.01 -2.43
C LYS A 498 31.92 -4.63 -2.39
N ILE A 499 30.92 -4.42 -1.53
CA ILE A 499 30.34 -3.09 -1.28
C ILE A 499 31.42 -2.13 -0.78
N SER A 500 32.23 -2.53 0.19
CA SER A 500 33.29 -1.66 0.73
C SER A 500 34.26 -1.20 -0.36
N THR A 501 34.62 -2.12 -1.27
CA THR A 501 35.49 -1.82 -2.42
C THR A 501 34.81 -0.87 -3.42
N ALA A 502 33.53 -1.10 -3.73
CA ALA A 502 32.75 -0.20 -4.58
C ALA A 502 32.63 1.20 -3.94
N TYR A 503 32.35 1.26 -2.64
CA TYR A 503 32.21 2.51 -1.90
C TYR A 503 33.50 3.34 -1.88
N LYS A 504 34.67 2.69 -1.71
CA LYS A 504 35.97 3.36 -1.85
C LYS A 504 36.14 3.96 -3.26
N SER A 505 35.81 3.17 -4.29
CA SER A 505 35.90 3.64 -5.68
C SER A 505 34.97 4.83 -5.95
N ILE A 506 33.75 4.81 -5.41
CA ILE A 506 32.78 5.92 -5.48
C ILE A 506 33.33 7.16 -4.78
N LYS A 507 33.93 7.02 -3.59
CA LYS A 507 34.53 8.15 -2.86
C LYS A 507 35.72 8.76 -3.58
N GLU A 508 36.57 7.94 -4.21
CA GLU A 508 37.79 8.41 -4.89
C GLU A 508 37.51 9.05 -6.25
N LYS A 509 36.60 8.45 -7.03
CA LYS A 509 36.38 8.81 -8.45
C LYS A 509 35.06 9.51 -8.70
N GLY A 510 34.13 9.49 -7.75
CA GLY A 510 32.74 9.86 -7.97
C GLY A 510 32.00 8.87 -8.88
N TRP A 511 30.74 9.16 -9.16
CA TRP A 511 29.92 8.34 -10.05
C TRP A 511 30.19 8.66 -11.53
N THR A 512 30.91 7.78 -12.22
CA THR A 512 30.99 7.78 -13.68
C THR A 512 29.85 6.94 -14.30
N LYS A 513 29.63 7.07 -15.61
CA LYS A 513 28.63 6.26 -16.31
C LYS A 513 28.97 4.77 -16.25
N GLU A 514 30.25 4.45 -16.39
CA GLU A 514 30.79 3.09 -16.35
C GLU A 514 30.63 2.49 -14.97
N LEU A 515 30.96 3.25 -13.90
CA LEU A 515 30.83 2.79 -12.52
C LEU A 515 29.37 2.50 -12.16
N LYS A 516 28.42 3.30 -12.63
CA LYS A 516 26.98 3.03 -12.42
C LYS A 516 26.55 1.70 -13.04
N VAL A 517 27.00 1.40 -14.26
CA VAL A 517 26.68 0.14 -14.94
C VAL A 517 27.33 -1.03 -14.21
N GLU A 518 28.63 -0.93 -13.89
CA GLU A 518 29.34 -1.96 -13.13
C GLU A 518 28.69 -2.23 -11.78
N TYR A 519 28.30 -1.17 -11.06
CA TYR A 519 27.66 -1.27 -9.77
C TYR A 519 26.26 -1.87 -9.87
N GLN A 520 25.46 -1.51 -10.89
CA GLN A 520 24.16 -2.12 -11.15
C GLN A 520 24.28 -3.63 -11.38
N GLU A 521 25.29 -4.08 -12.14
CA GLU A 521 25.56 -5.50 -12.35
C GLU A 521 26.05 -6.18 -11.07
N PHE A 522 26.82 -5.49 -10.24
CA PHE A 522 27.25 -6.00 -8.93
C PHE A 522 26.06 -6.25 -7.98
N VAL A 523 25.17 -5.28 -7.79
CA VAL A 523 24.01 -5.44 -6.88
C VAL A 523 23.00 -6.48 -7.39
N LYS A 524 23.02 -6.78 -8.69
CA LYS A 524 22.23 -7.86 -9.30
C LYS A 524 22.88 -9.24 -9.21
N LYS A 525 24.11 -9.35 -8.68
CA LYS A 525 24.78 -10.66 -8.55
C LYS A 525 23.98 -11.55 -7.60
N PRO A 526 23.94 -12.87 -7.84
CA PRO A 526 23.20 -13.81 -7.02
C PRO A 526 23.86 -14.09 -5.66
N GLU A 527 24.83 -13.30 -5.20
CA GLU A 527 25.58 -13.56 -3.96
C GLU A 527 25.32 -12.46 -2.93
N PHE A 528 24.83 -12.85 -1.75
CA PHE A 528 24.43 -11.93 -0.68
C PHE A 528 24.68 -12.55 0.70
N VAL A 529 24.65 -11.73 1.75
CA VAL A 529 24.68 -12.14 3.15
C VAL A 529 23.25 -12.23 3.68
N ALA A 530 22.83 -13.39 4.15
CA ALA A 530 21.48 -13.62 4.63
C ALA A 530 21.23 -13.00 6.01
N VAL A 531 20.04 -12.47 6.23
CA VAL A 531 19.55 -12.00 7.53
C VAL A 531 18.26 -12.76 7.84
N CYS A 532 18.34 -13.69 8.79
CA CYS A 532 17.33 -14.69 9.09
C CYS A 532 17.08 -14.74 10.59
N THR A 533 16.04 -14.03 11.04
CA THR A 533 15.72 -13.87 12.46
C THR A 533 14.21 -13.93 12.70
N GLY A 534 13.80 -14.21 13.92
CA GLY A 534 12.40 -14.08 14.33
C GLY A 534 12.07 -14.63 15.70
N ASN A 535 11.11 -14.01 16.38
CA ASN A 535 10.68 -14.35 17.74
C ASN A 535 11.86 -14.47 18.71
N ALA A 536 12.75 -13.46 18.74
CA ALA A 536 13.97 -13.45 19.54
C ALA A 536 14.95 -14.62 19.26
N LYS A 537 14.92 -15.19 18.05
CA LYS A 537 15.85 -16.22 17.59
C LYS A 537 16.63 -15.76 16.37
N THR A 538 17.85 -16.27 16.28
CA THR A 538 18.71 -16.16 15.10
C THR A 538 18.85 -17.55 14.49
N PHE A 539 18.51 -17.68 13.20
CA PHE A 539 18.61 -18.95 12.50
C PHE A 539 20.07 -19.27 12.11
N PRO A 540 20.49 -20.55 12.04
CA PRO A 540 21.88 -20.91 11.72
C PRO A 540 22.42 -20.32 10.41
N ILE A 541 21.55 -20.07 9.43
CA ILE A 541 21.93 -19.45 8.15
C ILE A 541 22.16 -17.93 8.24
N ASN A 542 21.80 -17.29 9.34
CA ASN A 542 22.01 -15.85 9.52
C ASN A 542 23.49 -15.47 9.36
N GLU A 543 23.74 -14.34 8.70
CA GLU A 543 25.07 -13.80 8.35
C GLU A 543 25.93 -14.72 7.46
N LYS A 544 25.37 -15.80 6.91
CA LYS A 544 26.05 -16.64 5.92
C LYS A 544 25.93 -16.03 4.53
N THR A 545 26.99 -16.19 3.74
CA THR A 545 26.96 -15.84 2.31
C THR A 545 26.23 -16.92 1.55
N ILE A 546 25.18 -16.54 0.82
CA ILE A 546 24.36 -17.42 -0.01
C ILE A 546 24.56 -17.04 -1.48
N LYS A 547 24.59 -18.05 -2.35
CA LYS A 547 24.61 -17.87 -3.79
C LYS A 547 23.37 -18.48 -4.43
N LEU A 548 22.50 -17.64 -4.97
CA LEU A 548 21.28 -18.10 -5.65
C LEU A 548 21.61 -18.96 -6.87
N PRO A 549 20.79 -19.98 -7.14
CA PRO A 549 20.91 -20.76 -8.36
C PRO A 549 20.58 -19.90 -9.59
N LYS A 550 21.15 -20.29 -10.73
CA LYS A 550 20.81 -19.64 -12.01
C LYS A 550 19.35 -19.94 -12.36
N VAL A 551 18.62 -18.89 -12.73
CA VAL A 551 17.25 -19.01 -13.23
C VAL A 551 17.30 -19.54 -14.67
N LYS A 552 16.65 -20.66 -14.93
CA LYS A 552 16.54 -21.26 -16.28
C LYS A 552 15.37 -20.69 -17.07
N LYS A 553 14.30 -20.31 -16.38
CA LYS A 553 13.06 -19.81 -16.98
C LYS A 553 12.49 -18.69 -16.14
N ASN A 554 12.29 -17.53 -16.76
CA ASN A 554 11.63 -16.39 -16.15
C ASN A 554 10.11 -16.50 -16.33
N TYR A 555 9.35 -15.94 -15.39
CA TYR A 555 7.92 -15.83 -15.51
C TYR A 555 7.59 -14.78 -16.58
N LEU A 556 6.71 -15.15 -17.50
CA LEU A 556 6.15 -14.25 -18.49
C LEU A 556 4.68 -14.03 -18.13
N PRO A 557 4.25 -12.79 -17.84
CA PRO A 557 2.84 -12.54 -17.59
C PRO A 557 2.00 -12.90 -18.82
N PRO A 558 0.78 -13.41 -18.64
CA PRO A 558 -0.11 -13.70 -19.75
C PRO A 558 -0.43 -12.42 -20.53
N ASP A 559 -0.42 -12.54 -21.86
CA ASP A 559 -0.88 -11.48 -22.75
C ASP A 559 -2.40 -11.51 -22.81
N PHE A 560 -3.04 -10.74 -21.93
CA PHE A 560 -4.49 -10.72 -21.80
C PHE A 560 -5.19 -10.33 -23.10
N CYS A 561 -4.59 -9.46 -23.92
CA CYS A 561 -5.18 -9.03 -25.18
C CYS A 561 -5.18 -10.12 -26.25
N LYS A 562 -4.14 -10.97 -26.27
CA LYS A 562 -4.15 -12.19 -27.11
C LYS A 562 -5.15 -13.25 -26.63
N LEU A 563 -5.44 -13.30 -25.34
CA LEU A 563 -6.39 -14.26 -24.77
C LEU A 563 -7.85 -13.85 -25.01
N ILE A 564 -8.12 -12.55 -25.09
CA ILE A 564 -9.48 -11.99 -25.26
C ILE A 564 -9.85 -11.85 -26.75
N THR A 565 -8.87 -11.82 -27.66
CA THR A 565 -9.12 -11.79 -29.11
C THR A 565 -9.31 -13.21 -29.66
N PRO A 566 -10.46 -13.55 -30.28
CA PRO A 566 -10.60 -14.84 -30.94
C PRO A 566 -9.59 -14.91 -32.09
N SER A 567 -8.66 -15.88 -32.04
CA SER A 567 -7.77 -16.13 -33.16
C SER A 567 -8.59 -16.50 -34.39
N SER A 568 -8.41 -15.80 -35.50
CA SER A 568 -9.03 -16.07 -36.80
C SER A 568 -8.56 -17.38 -37.47
N SER A 569 -7.89 -18.28 -36.75
CA SER A 569 -7.53 -19.61 -37.23
C SER A 569 -8.52 -20.66 -36.74
N SER A 570 -9.31 -21.15 -37.68
CA SER A 570 -10.16 -22.32 -37.55
C SER A 570 -9.36 -23.57 -37.21
N THR A 571 -9.36 -23.98 -35.95
CA THR A 571 -9.36 -25.38 -35.49
C THR A 571 -9.76 -25.38 -34.01
N ILE A 572 -11.00 -25.78 -33.73
CA ILE A 572 -11.49 -25.94 -32.36
C ILE A 572 -10.77 -27.15 -31.76
N HIS A 573 -9.74 -26.90 -30.96
CA HIS A 573 -9.17 -27.89 -30.04
C HIS A 573 -10.05 -27.98 -28.79
N PRO A 574 -10.23 -29.16 -28.17
CA PRO A 574 -11.16 -29.36 -27.04
C PRO A 574 -10.79 -28.62 -25.74
N SER A 575 -9.71 -27.85 -25.73
CA SER A 575 -9.20 -27.09 -24.58
C SER A 575 -9.84 -25.71 -24.41
N VAL A 576 -10.63 -25.22 -25.39
CA VAL A 576 -11.26 -23.89 -25.33
C VAL A 576 -12.56 -23.89 -24.50
N THR A 577 -13.22 -25.03 -24.35
CA THR A 577 -14.43 -25.16 -23.52
C THR A 577 -14.10 -25.22 -22.01
N LEU A 578 -12.85 -25.49 -21.64
CA LEU A 578 -12.43 -25.58 -20.23
C LEU A 578 -12.13 -24.22 -19.58
N PHE A 579 -11.89 -23.17 -20.38
CA PHE A 579 -11.46 -21.86 -19.87
C PHE A 579 -12.61 -20.91 -19.52
N VAL A 580 -13.76 -21.01 -20.20
CA VAL A 580 -14.98 -20.31 -19.76
C VAL A 580 -15.41 -20.86 -18.40
N THR A 581 -15.25 -22.17 -18.17
CA THR A 581 -15.45 -22.78 -16.84
C THR A 581 -14.36 -22.46 -15.83
N LEU A 582 -13.14 -22.08 -16.20
CA LEU A 582 -12.12 -21.66 -15.23
C LEU A 582 -12.36 -20.23 -14.70
N PHE A 583 -12.97 -19.35 -15.49
CA PHE A 583 -13.55 -18.10 -14.95
C PHE A 583 -14.76 -18.40 -14.04
N SER A 584 -15.59 -19.40 -14.38
CA SER A 584 -16.75 -19.82 -13.55
C SER A 584 -16.40 -20.67 -12.32
N TYR A 585 -15.22 -21.31 -12.26
CA TYR A 585 -14.81 -22.14 -11.11
C TYR A 585 -14.31 -21.30 -9.93
N TYR A 586 -14.12 -19.99 -10.13
CA TYR A 586 -13.95 -19.01 -9.04
C TYR A 586 -15.27 -18.66 -8.33
N SER A 587 -16.41 -19.23 -8.76
CA SER A 587 -17.77 -18.87 -8.32
C SER A 587 -18.44 -19.82 -7.33
N TYR A 588 -17.71 -20.73 -6.67
CA TYR A 588 -18.24 -21.45 -5.49
C TYR A 588 -17.36 -21.19 -4.28
N VAL A 589 -17.58 -20.05 -3.63
CA VAL A 589 -17.96 -19.86 -2.21
C VAL A 589 -18.01 -18.34 -2.01
N ILE A 590 -19.15 -17.76 -2.39
CA ILE A 590 -19.70 -16.58 -1.75
C ILE A 590 -21.02 -17.06 -1.18
N TYR A 591 -20.94 -17.65 0.01
CA TYR A 591 -21.96 -17.68 1.06
C TYR A 591 -21.24 -18.01 2.37
#